data_AF-A0A2B7WKP0-F1
#
_entry.id   AF-A0A2B7WKP0-F1
#
_cell.length_a   1.000
_cell.length_b   1.000
_cell.length_c   1.000
_cell.angle_alpha   90.00
_cell.angle_beta   90.00
_cell.angle_gamma   90.00
#
_symmetry.space_group_name_H-M   'P 1'
#
loop_
_entity.id
_entity.type
_entity.pdbx_description
1 polymer ?
#
loop_
_entity_poly.entity_id
_entity_poly.type
_entity_poly.pdbx_seq_one_letter_code
_entity_poly.pdbx_strand_id
1 'polypeptide(L)'
;MNLRGSRRETHDLDFLVLTNSLIEIRAVLSQYSWAILAFYELTGNVQERMFIDIGEDGQVVGVDIIRSGELGTPDLGEAESYETIPSSLETPQGDSVNVIHITWQVETKLAAWFGRRKESDFQDVAWLLLNYGDEIKEWSQFLEKDARETFYAVYEATTEDKEMCKVVKETLSL
;
A
#
# COMPACT_ATOMS: atom_id res chain seq x y z
N MET A 1 -3.53 -7.91 8.90
CA MET A 1 -4.88 -7.40 8.56
C MET A 1 -5.06 -7.50 7.05
N ASN A 2 -6.20 -7.98 6.56
CA ASN A 2 -6.36 -8.30 5.13
C ASN A 2 -7.30 -7.30 4.44
N LEU A 3 -6.81 -6.10 4.10
CA LEU A 3 -7.62 -5.01 3.52
C LEU A 3 -8.43 -5.43 2.29
N ARG A 4 -7.80 -6.18 1.38
CA ARG A 4 -8.41 -6.71 0.15
C ARG A 4 -8.51 -8.24 0.11
N GLY A 5 -8.27 -8.91 1.25
CA GLY A 5 -8.33 -10.38 1.32
C GLY A 5 -7.05 -11.13 0.93
N SER A 6 -5.92 -10.43 0.75
CA SER A 6 -4.60 -11.09 0.69
C SER A 6 -4.40 -11.95 1.95
N ARG A 7 -3.88 -13.16 1.79
CA ARG A 7 -3.65 -14.09 2.92
C ARG A 7 -2.34 -13.83 3.67
N ARG A 8 -1.53 -12.88 3.19
CA ARG A 8 -0.24 -12.55 3.79
C ARG A 8 -0.44 -11.73 5.06
N GLU A 9 0.25 -12.11 6.11
CA GLU A 9 0.29 -11.32 7.33
C GLU A 9 1.09 -10.03 7.13
N THR A 10 0.54 -8.91 7.63
CA THR A 10 1.18 -7.59 7.67
C THR A 10 1.31 -7.17 9.13
N HIS A 11 2.46 -6.60 9.48
CA HIS A 11 2.79 -6.21 10.86
C HIS A 11 2.93 -4.69 11.03
N ASP A 12 2.69 -3.95 9.94
CA ASP A 12 2.70 -2.51 9.81
C ASP A 12 1.36 -2.03 9.22
N LEU A 13 0.98 -0.80 9.58
CA LEU A 13 -0.15 -0.09 9.00
C LEU A 13 0.35 1.22 8.39
N ASP A 14 -0.06 1.50 7.16
CA ASP A 14 0.25 2.77 6.49
C ASP A 14 -1.02 3.61 6.39
N PHE A 15 -0.99 4.84 6.91
CA PHE A 15 -2.06 5.83 6.71
C PHE A 15 -1.56 6.97 5.85
N LEU A 16 -2.30 7.23 4.77
CA LEU A 16 -2.17 8.44 3.99
C LEU A 16 -3.15 9.48 4.53
N VAL A 17 -2.65 10.65 4.92
CA VAL A 17 -3.46 11.67 5.60
C VAL A 17 -3.40 12.99 4.84
N LEU A 18 -4.58 13.53 4.51
CA LEU A 18 -4.73 14.87 3.97
C LEU A 18 -4.67 15.89 5.11
N THR A 19 -3.55 16.58 5.23
CA THR A 19 -3.33 17.64 6.22
C THR A 19 -2.39 18.71 5.67
N ASN A 20 -2.53 19.94 6.17
CA ASN A 20 -1.59 21.02 5.88
C ASN A 20 -0.26 20.86 6.64
N SER A 21 -0.26 20.12 7.75
CA SER A 21 0.92 19.95 8.58
C SER A 21 0.83 18.71 9.46
N LEU A 22 1.93 17.95 9.52
CA LEU A 22 2.05 16.84 10.44
C LEU A 22 1.94 17.27 11.92
N ILE A 23 2.17 18.54 12.24
CA ILE A 23 1.95 19.10 13.58
C ILE A 23 0.49 18.95 14.02
N GLU A 24 -0.46 19.08 13.10
CA GLU A 24 -1.90 18.93 13.42
C GLU A 24 -2.22 17.48 13.78
N ILE A 25 -1.65 16.52 13.03
CA ILE A 25 -1.79 15.09 13.33
C ILE A 25 -1.23 14.79 14.73
N ARG A 26 -0.04 15.30 15.05
CA ARG A 26 0.55 15.17 16.40
C ARG A 26 -0.34 15.75 17.49
N ALA A 27 -0.90 16.94 17.27
CA ALA A 27 -1.78 17.60 18.22
C ALA A 27 -3.07 16.81 18.50
N VAL A 28 -3.59 16.11 17.48
CA VAL A 28 -4.73 15.20 17.64
C VAL A 28 -4.30 13.92 18.37
N LEU A 29 -3.26 13.25 17.90
CA LEU A 29 -2.85 11.94 18.43
C LEU A 29 -2.30 12.01 19.85
N SER A 30 -1.62 13.09 20.22
CA SER A 30 -1.08 13.30 21.58
C SER A 30 -2.14 13.36 22.68
N GLN A 31 -3.42 13.50 22.32
CA GLN A 31 -4.54 13.46 23.27
C GLN A 31 -4.90 12.03 23.68
N TYR A 32 -4.38 11.02 22.97
CA TYR A 32 -4.69 9.61 23.19
C TYR A 32 -3.52 8.88 23.84
N SER A 33 -3.74 8.32 25.03
CA SER A 33 -2.71 7.61 25.78
C SER A 33 -2.24 6.30 25.12
N TRP A 34 -3.03 5.75 24.18
CA TRP A 34 -2.68 4.56 23.39
C TRP A 34 -1.76 4.88 22.21
N ALA A 35 -1.60 6.16 21.85
CA ALA A 35 -0.74 6.60 20.74
C ALA A 35 0.66 6.97 21.26
N ILE A 36 1.62 6.07 21.08
CA ILE A 36 3.02 6.31 21.40
C ILE A 36 3.68 6.91 20.16
N LEU A 37 3.90 8.23 20.16
CA LEU A 37 4.44 8.92 19.01
C LEU A 37 5.98 8.84 18.99
N ALA A 38 6.55 8.29 17.92
CA ALA A 38 7.98 8.32 17.64
C ALA A 38 8.26 9.08 16.34
N PHE A 39 9.29 9.92 16.35
CA PHE A 39 9.58 10.80 15.23
C PHE A 39 10.99 10.53 14.73
N TYR A 40 11.12 10.21 13.44
CA TYR A 40 12.39 10.04 12.79
C TYR A 40 12.45 10.94 11.56
N GLU A 41 13.33 11.94 11.61
CA GLU A 41 13.60 12.80 10.46
C GLU A 41 14.62 12.09 9.58
N LEU A 42 14.19 11.58 8.42
CA LEU A 42 15.08 11.06 7.39
C LEU A 42 15.48 12.23 6.49
N THR A 43 16.75 12.31 6.11
CA THR A 43 17.29 13.45 5.35
C THR A 43 16.48 13.68 4.07
N GLY A 44 15.72 14.78 4.03
CA GLY A 44 14.92 15.20 2.87
C GLY A 44 13.46 14.73 2.84
N ASN A 45 13.01 13.89 3.78
CA ASN A 45 11.61 13.46 3.89
C ASN A 45 11.21 13.25 5.36
N VAL A 46 10.08 13.81 5.79
CA VAL A 46 9.54 13.57 7.13
C VAL A 46 8.57 12.38 7.05
N GLN A 47 8.98 11.24 7.59
CA GLN A 47 8.07 10.11 7.83
C GLN A 47 7.79 10.05 9.32
N GLU A 48 6.51 10.05 9.71
CA GLU A 48 6.13 9.87 11.10
C GLU A 48 5.76 8.42 11.36
N ARG A 49 6.37 7.84 12.41
CA ARG A 49 6.04 6.49 12.84
C ARG A 49 5.38 6.54 14.21
N MET A 50 4.09 6.31 14.23
CA MET A 50 3.36 6.09 15.48
C MET A 50 3.47 4.62 15.87
N PHE A 51 3.54 4.35 17.17
CA PHE A 51 3.33 3.01 17.73
C PHE A 51 2.01 3.03 18.49
N ILE A 52 1.10 2.13 18.17
CA ILE A 52 -0.18 2.01 18.88
C ILE A 52 -0.04 0.87 19.88
N ASP A 53 -0.25 1.15 21.16
CA ASP A 53 -0.45 0.12 22.18
C ASP A 53 -1.82 -0.54 21.95
N ILE A 54 -1.80 -1.84 21.65
CA ILE A 54 -3.01 -2.62 21.36
C ILE A 54 -3.63 -3.25 22.62
N GLY A 55 -3.06 -3.01 23.80
CA GLY A 55 -3.59 -3.50 25.07
C GLY A 55 -3.28 -4.98 25.37
N GLU A 56 -2.37 -5.59 24.60
CA GLU A 56 -1.95 -6.99 24.76
C GLU A 56 -0.52 -7.06 25.33
N ASP A 57 -0.39 -6.99 26.66
CA ASP A 57 0.87 -7.20 27.40
C ASP A 57 2.08 -6.38 26.89
N GLY A 58 1.84 -5.13 26.48
CA GLY A 58 2.88 -4.21 26.00
C GLY A 58 3.28 -4.42 24.53
N GLN A 59 2.50 -5.20 23.77
CA GLN A 59 2.64 -5.24 22.32
C GLN A 59 2.21 -3.91 21.69
N VAL A 60 2.94 -3.52 20.65
CA VAL A 60 2.65 -2.31 19.88
C VAL A 60 2.63 -2.62 18.39
N VAL A 61 1.76 -1.94 17.65
CA VAL A 61 1.72 -1.98 16.18
C VAL A 61 2.38 -0.72 15.65
N GLY A 62 3.31 -0.89 14.71
CA GLY A 62 3.92 0.22 14.00
C GLY A 62 2.97 0.77 12.95
N VAL A 63 2.81 2.09 12.94
CA VAL A 63 1.93 2.82 12.05
C VAL A 63 2.72 3.94 11.37
N ASP A 64 2.89 3.83 10.06
CA ASP A 64 3.51 4.87 9.25
C ASP A 64 2.43 5.87 8.82
N ILE A 65 2.64 7.13 9.18
CA ILE A 65 1.76 8.24 8.79
C ILE A 65 2.49 9.03 7.71
N ILE A 66 1.86 9.06 6.54
CA ILE A 66 2.39 9.72 5.35
C ILE A 66 1.45 10.87 5.01
N ARG A 67 2.01 12.05 4.74
CA ARG A 67 1.21 13.17 4.24
C ARG A 67 0.86 12.93 2.77
N SER A 68 -0.39 13.20 2.42
CA SER A 68 -0.89 13.26 1.05
C SER A 68 0.11 13.94 0.10
N GLY A 69 0.40 13.30 -1.05
CA GLY A 69 1.30 13.81 -2.08
C GLY A 69 2.80 13.71 -1.77
N GLU A 70 3.20 13.15 -0.62
CA GLU A 70 4.61 12.92 -0.28
C GLU A 70 5.05 11.48 -0.56
N LEU A 71 6.36 11.23 -0.62
CA LEU A 71 6.93 9.88 -0.77
C LEU A 71 6.39 9.08 -1.97
N GLY A 72 5.95 9.75 -3.03
CA GLY A 72 5.37 9.10 -4.21
C GLY A 72 3.98 8.50 -3.96
N THR A 73 3.28 8.95 -2.91
CA THR A 73 1.87 8.62 -2.65
C THR A 73 0.93 9.60 -3.37
N PRO A 74 -0.33 9.22 -3.64
CA PRO A 74 -1.29 10.12 -4.27
C PRO A 74 -1.54 11.38 -3.45
N ASP A 75 -1.93 12.46 -4.13
CA ASP A 75 -2.60 13.56 -3.45
C ASP A 75 -4.10 13.23 -3.30
N LEU A 76 -4.54 12.97 -2.07
CA LEU A 76 -5.93 12.74 -1.67
C LEU A 76 -6.88 13.92 -2.01
N GLY A 77 -6.35 15.09 -2.35
CA GLY A 77 -7.13 16.20 -2.91
C GLY A 77 -7.54 16.00 -4.38
N GLU A 78 -6.90 15.07 -5.09
CA GLU A 78 -7.15 14.78 -6.51
C GLU A 78 -8.18 13.65 -6.69
N ALA A 79 -8.84 13.64 -7.85
CA ALA A 79 -9.72 12.54 -8.24
C ALA A 79 -8.93 11.25 -8.40
N GLU A 80 -9.56 10.09 -8.14
CA GLU A 80 -8.95 8.75 -8.32
C GLU A 80 -7.71 8.49 -7.42
N SER A 81 -7.51 9.32 -6.39
CA SER A 81 -6.46 9.13 -5.37
C SER A 81 -6.78 8.00 -4.39
N TYR A 82 -8.06 7.82 -4.09
CA TYR A 82 -8.58 6.77 -3.22
C TYR A 82 -9.89 6.21 -3.72
N GLU A 83 -10.27 5.06 -3.18
CA GLU A 83 -11.53 4.39 -3.40
C GLU A 83 -12.09 3.86 -2.08
N THR A 84 -13.39 3.64 -2.02
CA THR A 84 -14.07 3.06 -0.86
C THR A 84 -14.35 1.59 -1.13
N ILE A 85 -13.78 0.72 -0.31
CA ILE A 85 -13.98 -0.73 -0.42
C ILE A 85 -14.78 -1.27 0.76
N PRO A 86 -15.53 -2.38 0.58
CA PRO A 86 -16.06 -3.15 1.70
C PRO A 86 -14.92 -3.62 2.58
N SER A 87 -15.05 -3.44 3.88
CA SER A 87 -14.08 -3.95 4.84
C SER A 87 -14.28 -5.45 5.05
N SER A 88 -13.19 -6.19 5.15
CA SER A 88 -13.20 -7.62 5.52
C SER A 88 -13.43 -7.84 7.02
N LEU A 89 -13.39 -6.77 7.82
CA LEU A 89 -13.53 -6.77 9.28
C LEU A 89 -14.42 -5.59 9.71
N GLU A 90 -15.15 -5.74 10.82
CA GLU A 90 -15.86 -4.60 11.41
C GLU A 90 -14.86 -3.50 11.78
N THR A 91 -15.12 -2.29 11.31
CA THR A 91 -14.31 -1.13 11.68
C THR A 91 -15.14 -0.12 12.46
N PRO A 92 -14.53 0.72 13.31
CA PRO A 92 -15.24 1.83 13.94
C PRO A 92 -15.87 2.81 12.94
N GLN A 93 -15.44 2.80 11.68
CA GLN A 93 -15.96 3.62 10.59
C GLN A 93 -17.12 2.96 9.82
N GLY A 94 -17.50 1.74 10.21
CA GLY A 94 -18.54 0.92 9.57
C GLY A 94 -17.97 -0.17 8.67
N ASP A 95 -18.80 -0.62 7.73
CA ASP A 95 -18.54 -1.78 6.87
C ASP A 95 -17.70 -1.44 5.63
N SER A 96 -17.27 -0.19 5.49
CA SER A 96 -16.46 0.29 4.36
C SER A 96 -15.31 1.16 4.84
N VAL A 97 -14.18 1.07 4.13
CA VAL A 97 -12.97 1.85 4.42
C VAL A 97 -12.44 2.50 3.16
N ASN A 98 -11.83 3.68 3.32
CA ASN A 98 -11.10 4.33 2.24
C ASN A 98 -9.69 3.76 2.15
N VAL A 99 -9.30 3.37 0.94
CA VAL A 99 -7.95 2.91 0.62
C VAL A 99 -7.44 3.67 -0.60
N ILE A 100 -6.12 3.85 -0.72
CA ILE A 100 -5.55 4.41 -1.94
C ILE A 100 -5.99 3.56 -3.15
N HIS A 101 -6.22 4.22 -4.28
CA HIS A 101 -6.72 3.54 -5.47
C HIS A 101 -5.78 2.40 -5.90
N ILE A 102 -6.34 1.32 -6.43
CA ILE A 102 -5.60 0.08 -6.74
C ILE A 102 -4.36 0.32 -7.61
N THR A 103 -4.43 1.27 -8.53
CA THR A 103 -3.32 1.66 -9.42
C THR A 103 -2.12 2.19 -8.62
N TRP A 104 -2.36 3.06 -7.64
CA TRP A 104 -1.33 3.54 -6.71
C TRP A 104 -0.75 2.42 -5.84
N GLN A 105 -1.55 1.42 -5.44
CA GLN A 105 -1.05 0.26 -4.71
C GLN A 105 -0.06 -0.55 -5.56
N VAL A 106 -0.39 -0.77 -6.84
CA VAL A 106 0.50 -1.48 -7.77
C VAL A 106 1.77 -0.68 -8.02
N GLU A 107 1.65 0.62 -8.32
CA GLU A 107 2.78 1.49 -8.65
C GLU A 107 3.79 1.57 -7.51
N THR A 108 3.33 1.88 -6.30
CA THR A 108 4.19 2.02 -5.12
C THR A 108 4.87 0.70 -4.75
N LYS A 109 4.15 -0.42 -4.82
CA LYS A 109 4.72 -1.75 -4.56
C LYS A 109 5.71 -2.19 -5.63
N LEU A 110 5.42 -1.90 -6.89
CA LEU A 110 6.31 -2.20 -8.01
C LEU A 110 7.61 -1.38 -7.89
N ALA A 111 7.51 -0.07 -7.64
CA ALA A 111 8.66 0.80 -7.42
C ALA A 111 9.49 0.35 -6.21
N ALA A 112 8.83 0.01 -5.09
CA ALA A 112 9.49 -0.54 -3.92
C ALA A 112 10.22 -1.86 -4.26
N TRP A 113 9.57 -2.79 -4.96
CA TRP A 113 10.21 -4.02 -5.39
C TRP A 113 11.44 -3.77 -6.27
N PHE A 114 11.37 -2.82 -7.22
CA PHE A 114 12.53 -2.44 -8.03
C PHE A 114 13.68 -1.86 -7.19
N GLY A 115 13.37 -1.07 -6.16
CA GLY A 115 14.37 -0.44 -5.29
C GLY A 115 15.05 -1.41 -4.30
N ARG A 116 14.30 -2.34 -3.69
CA ARG A 116 14.81 -3.21 -2.61
C ARG A 116 14.75 -4.71 -2.89
N ARG A 117 14.12 -5.15 -3.97
CA ARG A 117 13.97 -6.57 -4.37
C ARG A 117 13.45 -7.49 -3.26
N LYS A 118 12.52 -6.97 -2.44
CA LYS A 118 11.92 -7.72 -1.33
C LYS A 118 10.81 -8.63 -1.86
N GLU A 119 10.87 -9.91 -1.49
CA GLU A 119 9.90 -10.93 -1.93
C GLU A 119 8.46 -10.57 -1.57
N SER A 120 8.22 -9.95 -0.40
CA SER A 120 6.86 -9.56 -0.01
C SER A 120 6.24 -8.54 -0.97
N ASP A 121 7.03 -7.62 -1.53
CA ASP A 121 6.50 -6.65 -2.49
C ASP A 121 6.20 -7.33 -3.84
N PHE A 122 7.04 -8.27 -4.23
CA PHE A 122 6.81 -9.07 -5.44
C PHE A 122 5.49 -9.85 -5.35
N GLN A 123 5.27 -10.52 -4.22
CA GLN A 123 4.05 -11.28 -3.95
C GLN A 123 2.82 -10.37 -3.87
N ASP A 124 2.94 -9.19 -3.25
CA ASP A 124 1.85 -8.22 -3.21
C ASP A 124 1.46 -7.77 -4.62
N VAL A 125 2.43 -7.41 -5.49
CA VAL A 125 2.16 -7.02 -6.88
C VAL A 125 1.53 -8.17 -7.66
N ALA A 126 2.11 -9.37 -7.60
CA ALA A 126 1.58 -10.56 -8.28
C ALA A 126 0.12 -10.84 -7.87
N TRP A 127 -0.17 -10.76 -6.57
CA TRP A 127 -1.52 -10.96 -6.06
C TRP A 127 -2.49 -9.89 -6.57
N LEU A 128 -2.09 -8.62 -6.60
CA LEU A 128 -2.92 -7.53 -7.14
C LEU A 128 -3.23 -7.76 -8.62
N LEU A 129 -2.23 -8.11 -9.44
CA LEU A 129 -2.42 -8.37 -10.87
C LEU A 129 -3.38 -9.54 -11.15
N LEU A 130 -3.35 -10.58 -10.31
CA LEU A 130 -4.22 -11.74 -10.47
C LEU A 130 -5.67 -11.49 -10.05
N ASN A 131 -5.90 -10.64 -9.04
CA ASN A 131 -7.22 -10.48 -8.42
C ASN A 131 -7.94 -9.19 -8.86
N TYR A 132 -7.21 -8.20 -9.37
CA TYR A 132 -7.75 -6.90 -9.79
C TYR A 132 -7.36 -6.56 -11.24
N GLY A 133 -7.14 -7.59 -12.06
CA GLY A 133 -6.64 -7.43 -13.42
C GLY A 133 -7.50 -6.53 -14.30
N ASP A 134 -8.83 -6.57 -14.16
CA ASP A 134 -9.75 -5.73 -14.94
C ASP A 134 -9.54 -4.23 -14.70
N GLU A 135 -9.29 -3.82 -13.45
CA GLU A 135 -9.04 -2.42 -13.08
C GLU A 135 -7.61 -1.99 -13.46
N ILE A 136 -6.65 -2.91 -13.39
CA ILE A 136 -5.23 -2.62 -13.62
C ILE A 136 -4.89 -2.62 -15.11
N LYS A 137 -5.57 -3.41 -15.93
CA LYS A 137 -5.17 -3.68 -17.32
C LYS A 137 -5.06 -2.42 -18.16
N GLU A 138 -6.06 -1.54 -18.13
CA GLU A 138 -6.02 -0.28 -18.88
C GLU A 138 -4.92 0.65 -18.36
N TRP A 139 -4.81 0.76 -17.03
CA TRP A 139 -3.80 1.60 -16.39
C TRP A 139 -2.36 1.10 -16.61
N SER A 140 -2.15 -0.21 -16.70
CA SER A 140 -0.81 -0.80 -16.87
C SER A 140 -0.05 -0.27 -18.08
N GLN A 141 -0.76 0.25 -19.09
CA GLN A 141 -0.15 0.85 -20.28
C GLN A 141 0.66 2.11 -19.97
N PHE A 142 0.37 2.79 -18.85
CA PHE A 142 1.10 3.96 -18.38
C PHE A 142 2.38 3.61 -17.62
N LEU A 143 2.56 2.34 -17.21
CA LEU A 143 3.81 1.88 -16.64
C LEU A 143 4.91 1.75 -17.70
N GLU A 144 6.14 2.06 -17.30
CA GLU A 144 7.31 1.87 -18.15
C GLU A 144 7.37 0.43 -18.66
N LYS A 145 7.50 0.30 -19.99
CA LYS A 145 7.50 -1.00 -20.66
C LYS A 145 8.57 -1.93 -20.11
N ASP A 146 9.79 -1.42 -19.93
CA ASP A 146 10.92 -2.19 -19.41
C ASP A 146 10.66 -2.69 -17.98
N ALA A 147 9.97 -1.90 -17.15
CA ALA A 147 9.59 -2.31 -15.80
C ALA A 147 8.56 -3.45 -15.83
N ARG A 148 7.57 -3.38 -16.73
CA ARG A 148 6.57 -4.44 -16.92
C ARG A 148 7.21 -5.74 -17.41
N GLU A 149 8.04 -5.66 -18.44
CA GLU A 149 8.75 -6.83 -19.00
C GLU A 149 9.68 -7.46 -17.98
N THR A 150 10.41 -6.64 -17.21
CA THR A 150 11.32 -7.13 -16.17
C THR A 150 10.56 -7.83 -15.04
N PHE A 151 9.44 -7.25 -14.57
CA PHE A 151 8.60 -7.91 -13.57
C PHE A 151 8.05 -9.24 -14.09
N TYR A 152 7.49 -9.22 -15.31
CA TYR A 152 6.91 -10.42 -15.91
C TYR A 152 7.93 -11.54 -16.12
N ALA A 153 9.16 -11.21 -16.56
CA ALA A 153 10.21 -12.21 -16.74
C ALA A 153 10.56 -12.94 -15.43
N VAL A 154 10.56 -12.21 -14.30
CA VAL A 154 10.77 -12.83 -12.98
C VAL A 154 9.56 -13.69 -12.61
N TYR A 155 8.33 -13.19 -12.83
CA TYR A 155 7.11 -13.94 -12.53
C TYR A 155 6.97 -15.23 -13.33
N GLU A 156 7.25 -15.19 -14.63
CA GLU A 156 7.22 -16.36 -15.50
C GLU A 156 8.28 -17.39 -15.11
N ALA A 157 9.45 -16.95 -14.64
CA ALA A 157 10.51 -17.84 -14.18
C ALA A 157 10.20 -18.52 -12.84
N THR A 158 9.37 -17.91 -11.98
CA THR A 158 9.04 -18.41 -10.63
C THR A 158 7.66 -19.07 -10.53
N THR A 159 6.83 -18.98 -11.56
CA THR A 159 5.46 -19.49 -11.58
C THR A 159 5.30 -20.65 -12.56
N GLU A 160 4.93 -21.84 -12.06
CA GLU A 160 4.70 -23.01 -12.91
C GLU A 160 3.34 -22.98 -13.63
N ASP A 161 2.36 -22.28 -13.06
CA ASP A 161 1.00 -22.19 -13.62
C ASP A 161 0.96 -21.27 -14.85
N LYS A 162 0.86 -21.89 -16.02
CA LYS A 162 0.84 -21.19 -17.31
C LYS A 162 -0.38 -20.29 -17.49
N GLU A 163 -1.52 -20.62 -16.88
CA GLU A 163 -2.71 -19.77 -16.99
C GLU A 163 -2.54 -18.53 -16.13
N MET A 164 -1.96 -18.66 -14.93
CA MET A 164 -1.59 -17.50 -14.12
C MET A 164 -0.57 -16.60 -14.83
N CYS A 165 0.46 -17.19 -15.46
CA CYS A 165 1.41 -16.42 -16.27
C CYS A 165 0.70 -15.65 -17.39
N LYS A 166 -0.22 -16.28 -18.11
CA LYS A 166 -1.01 -15.63 -19.16
C LYS A 166 -1.85 -14.48 -18.62
N VAL A 167 -2.54 -14.67 -17.49
CA VAL A 167 -3.36 -13.62 -16.85
C VAL A 167 -2.49 -12.42 -16.46
N VAL A 168 -1.35 -12.64 -15.81
CA VAL A 168 -0.43 -11.57 -15.42
C VAL A 168 0.14 -10.86 -16.64
N LYS A 169 0.51 -11.60 -17.69
CA LYS A 169 1.00 -11.03 -18.95
C LYS A 169 -0.03 -10.10 -19.59
N GLU A 170 -1.28 -10.57 -19.71
CA GLU A 170 -2.38 -9.79 -20.29
C GLU A 170 -2.73 -8.56 -19.44
N THR A 171 -2.68 -8.70 -18.11
CA THR A 171 -2.93 -7.60 -17.16
C THR A 171 -1.84 -6.53 -17.25
N LEU A 172 -0.60 -6.93 -17.51
CA LEU A 172 0.52 -6.02 -17.75
C LEU A 172 0.54 -5.48 -19.19
N SER A 173 -0.44 -5.77 -20.04
CA SER A 173 -0.46 -5.35 -21.45
C SER A 173 0.82 -5.75 -22.22
N LEU A 174 1.26 -7.00 -22.07
CA LEU A 174 2.45 -7.60 -22.71
C LEU A 174 2.12 -8.75 -23.67
#